data_AF-A0A9Q4HAT9-F1
#
_entry.id   AF-A0A9Q4HAT9-F1
#
_cell.length_a   1.000
_cell.length_b   1.000
_cell.length_c   1.000
_cell.angle_alpha   90.00
_cell.angle_beta   90.00
_cell.angle_gamma   90.00
#
_symmetry.space_group_name_H-M   'P 1'
#
loop_
_entity.id
_entity.type
_entity.pdbx_description
1 polymer ?
#
loop_
_entity_poly.entity_id
_entity_poly.type
_entity_poly.pdbx_seq_one_letter_code
_entity_poly.pdbx_strand_id
1 'polypeptide(L)'
;MSSSKFVGQLKQNNIQINNLKDSLSRAEKHMTDYEKELSNEINSFMERQNFELKSHTEDINNPHKVTKTQVGLDKVLNVEQASKIEFDLHASNIENPHNVTATQIGLSNVLNEKQATKIEFDDHVKNLSNPHSVTKEQIGLGNVTNVEQASKTEFTTHVNDTNKHVTTEERMKWNGAQLAKLTQDNGQAKYLIGADFNTITESGLYYMSGATTSLNAPLNNNGYLVVNNYSTYPLQEYVSYSSSDTTNSGRRKFMRNKVANTDTWTTWREIESVEGSQAKVDVHANNTDIHVTKTDKDKWNASQLVKLTTDTGLTFDTSSPNALQTSGFYGVNNSTDLPDTKYYKIVHLSSSESTATQIAIANGDGAVYTRIKTSNSWSAWTRLTSDGAAWQNITLKNGAKAGTRTPIYAKWGSLTLFRGHVVVPVGVIFGTIPTTLVPAGGAVINISVSGTTGYAKLVIYENGDLKINDVVASDSNAVTGYWLDVSISI
;
A
#
# COMPACT_ATOMS: atom_id res chain seq x y z
N MET A 1 -41.11 -81.03 -7.52
CA MET A 1 -41.26 -82.46 -7.17
C MET A 1 -42.73 -82.73 -6.85
N SER A 2 -43.26 -83.89 -7.28
CA SER A 2 -44.69 -84.22 -7.36
C SER A 2 -45.52 -84.09 -6.07
N SER A 3 -46.84 -84.00 -6.26
CA SER A 3 -47.91 -84.25 -5.29
C SER A 3 -47.67 -85.45 -4.36
N SER A 4 -46.91 -86.49 -4.77
CA SER A 4 -46.63 -87.63 -3.90
C SER A 4 -45.44 -87.46 -2.95
N LYS A 5 -44.42 -86.62 -3.29
CA LYS A 5 -43.23 -86.45 -2.42
C LYS A 5 -43.46 -85.47 -1.27
N PHE A 6 -44.17 -84.37 -1.50
CA PHE A 6 -44.37 -83.32 -0.48
C PHE A 6 -45.35 -83.73 0.63
N VAL A 7 -46.44 -84.39 0.25
CA VAL A 7 -47.41 -84.97 1.23
C VAL A 7 -46.78 -86.13 2.00
N GLY A 8 -45.88 -86.89 1.37
CA GLY A 8 -45.04 -87.91 2.04
C GLY A 8 -44.17 -87.31 3.15
N GLN A 9 -43.53 -86.16 2.88
CA GLN A 9 -42.72 -85.45 3.87
C GLN A 9 -43.55 -84.94 5.06
N LEU A 10 -44.76 -84.42 4.82
CA LEU A 10 -45.67 -83.98 5.89
C LEU A 10 -46.11 -85.13 6.81
N LYS A 11 -46.42 -86.31 6.24
CA LYS A 11 -46.67 -87.52 7.03
C LYS A 11 -45.42 -87.95 7.80
N GLN A 12 -44.24 -87.86 7.19
CA GLN A 12 -42.97 -88.21 7.83
C GLN A 12 -42.64 -87.27 9.01
N ASN A 13 -42.90 -85.98 8.87
CA ASN A 13 -42.75 -85.00 9.95
C ASN A 13 -43.75 -85.25 11.09
N ASN A 14 -45.00 -85.61 10.78
CA ASN A 14 -45.99 -85.94 11.82
C ASN A 14 -45.61 -87.22 12.59
N ILE A 15 -45.04 -88.21 11.90
CA ILE A 15 -44.44 -89.40 12.52
C ILE A 15 -43.26 -89.00 13.42
N GLN A 16 -42.36 -88.11 12.96
CA GLN A 16 -41.25 -87.61 13.78
C GLN A 16 -41.74 -86.86 15.03
N ILE A 17 -42.79 -86.03 14.92
CA ILE A 17 -43.36 -85.31 16.07
C ILE A 17 -43.97 -86.28 17.09
N ASN A 18 -44.69 -87.32 16.65
CA ASN A 18 -45.22 -88.33 17.56
C ASN A 18 -44.10 -89.17 18.20
N ASN A 19 -43.05 -89.52 17.44
CA ASN A 19 -41.87 -90.19 17.99
C ASN A 19 -41.15 -89.33 19.05
N LEU A 20 -41.10 -88.01 18.85
CA LEU A 20 -40.53 -87.07 19.83
C LEU A 20 -41.40 -86.95 21.08
N LYS A 21 -42.74 -86.93 20.96
CA LYS A 21 -43.66 -86.96 22.11
C LYS A 21 -43.51 -88.25 22.92
N ASP A 22 -43.41 -89.39 22.25
CA ASP A 22 -43.12 -90.68 22.90
C ASP A 22 -41.74 -90.70 23.57
N SER A 23 -40.74 -90.07 22.95
CA SER A 23 -39.40 -89.93 23.55
C SER A 23 -39.43 -89.04 24.80
N LEU A 24 -40.21 -87.97 24.80
CA LEU A 24 -40.35 -87.06 25.94
C LEU A 24 -41.10 -87.75 27.10
N SER A 25 -42.21 -88.44 26.80
CA SER A 25 -42.95 -89.21 27.82
C SER A 25 -42.11 -90.34 28.43
N ARG A 26 -41.26 -91.00 27.65
CA ARG A 26 -40.26 -91.96 28.18
C ARG A 26 -39.24 -91.28 29.11
N ALA A 27 -38.74 -90.09 28.74
CA ALA A 27 -37.79 -89.36 29.58
C ALA A 27 -38.42 -88.90 30.91
N GLU A 28 -39.66 -88.43 30.89
CA GLU A 28 -40.43 -88.09 32.11
C GLU A 28 -40.58 -89.32 33.02
N LYS A 29 -40.96 -90.47 32.45
CA LYS A 29 -41.05 -91.72 33.20
C LYS A 29 -39.69 -92.15 33.79
N HIS A 30 -38.60 -92.07 33.02
CA HIS A 30 -37.25 -92.37 33.52
C HIS A 30 -36.85 -91.46 34.68
N MET A 31 -37.20 -90.17 34.66
CA MET A 31 -36.91 -89.27 35.78
C MET A 31 -37.71 -89.65 37.02
N THR A 32 -38.99 -90.01 36.88
CA THR A 32 -39.81 -90.47 38.01
C THR A 32 -39.33 -91.81 38.58
N ASP A 33 -38.91 -92.74 37.71
CA ASP A 33 -38.32 -94.01 38.14
C ASP A 33 -36.98 -93.77 38.87
N TYR A 34 -36.16 -92.83 38.40
CA TYR A 34 -34.90 -92.45 39.07
C TYR A 34 -35.13 -91.78 40.44
N GLU A 35 -36.10 -90.87 40.57
CA GLU A 35 -36.48 -90.30 41.88
C GLU A 35 -36.96 -91.37 42.87
N LYS A 36 -37.65 -92.40 42.37
CA LYS A 36 -38.10 -93.53 43.18
C LYS A 36 -36.94 -94.42 43.60
N GLU A 37 -35.98 -94.69 42.70
CA GLU A 37 -34.76 -95.43 43.02
C GLU A 37 -33.89 -94.70 44.05
N LEU A 38 -33.71 -93.38 43.87
CA LEU A 38 -32.97 -92.56 44.81
C LEU A 38 -33.61 -92.55 46.21
N SER A 39 -34.95 -92.46 46.28
CA SER A 39 -35.67 -92.56 47.56
C SER A 39 -35.50 -93.94 48.22
N ASN A 40 -35.49 -95.02 47.44
CA ASN A 40 -35.23 -96.36 47.96
C ASN A 40 -33.80 -96.51 48.48
N GLU A 41 -32.82 -95.94 47.79
CA GLU A 41 -31.42 -95.98 48.19
C GLU A 41 -31.17 -95.16 49.47
N ILE A 42 -31.81 -93.99 49.60
CA ILE A 42 -31.78 -93.18 50.83
C ILE A 42 -32.42 -93.96 52.00
N ASN A 43 -33.57 -94.60 51.78
CA ASN A 43 -34.22 -95.40 52.83
C ASN A 43 -33.34 -96.59 53.26
N SER A 44 -32.71 -97.29 52.31
CA SER A 44 -31.79 -98.38 52.60
C SER A 44 -30.54 -97.92 53.36
N PHE A 45 -30.02 -96.73 53.04
CA PHE A 45 -28.91 -96.12 53.79
C PHE A 45 -29.31 -95.82 55.25
N MET A 46 -30.49 -95.23 55.46
CA MET A 46 -31.00 -94.91 56.80
C MET A 46 -31.26 -96.18 57.63
N GLU A 47 -31.80 -97.24 57.03
CA GLU A 47 -31.97 -98.53 57.71
C GLU A 47 -30.63 -99.19 58.09
N ARG A 48 -29.63 -99.15 57.20
CA ARG A 48 -28.30 -99.70 57.49
C ARG A 48 -27.60 -98.97 58.63
N GLN A 49 -27.63 -97.63 58.64
CA GLN A 49 -27.06 -96.83 59.73
C GLN A 49 -27.75 -97.14 61.07
N ASN A 50 -29.09 -97.24 61.09
CA ASN A 50 -29.83 -97.60 62.30
C ASN A 50 -29.51 -99.03 62.77
N PHE A 51 -29.31 -99.98 61.87
CA PHE A 51 -28.91 -101.34 62.21
C PHE A 51 -27.50 -101.39 62.82
N GLU A 52 -26.52 -100.71 62.21
CA GLU A 52 -25.14 -100.65 62.70
C GLU A 52 -25.06 -99.99 64.09
N LEU A 53 -25.79 -98.89 64.31
CA LEU A 53 -25.81 -98.21 65.60
C LEU A 53 -26.46 -99.08 66.69
N LYS A 54 -27.56 -99.77 66.36
CA LYS A 54 -28.24 -100.69 67.29
C LYS A 54 -27.32 -101.87 67.65
N SER A 55 -26.66 -102.47 66.66
CA SER A 55 -25.70 -103.56 66.88
C SER A 55 -24.53 -103.13 67.76
N HIS A 56 -24.01 -101.91 67.62
CA HIS A 56 -22.94 -101.41 68.49
C HIS A 56 -23.43 -101.16 69.92
N THR A 57 -24.62 -100.59 70.12
CA THR A 57 -25.17 -100.35 71.47
C THR A 57 -25.57 -101.62 72.22
N GLU A 58 -25.82 -102.73 71.51
CA GLU A 58 -26.13 -104.04 72.09
C GLU A 58 -24.87 -104.91 72.29
N ASP A 59 -23.70 -104.52 71.77
CA ASP A 59 -22.45 -105.26 71.94
C ASP A 59 -21.86 -105.10 73.35
N ILE A 60 -22.02 -106.14 74.16
CA ILE A 60 -21.46 -106.25 75.51
C ILE A 60 -20.08 -106.94 75.54
N ASN A 61 -19.52 -107.31 74.39
CA ASN A 61 -18.17 -107.85 74.35
C ASN A 61 -17.13 -106.78 74.71
N ASN A 62 -15.94 -107.24 75.09
CA ASN A 62 -14.80 -106.38 75.44
C ASN A 62 -14.63 -105.30 74.36
N PRO A 63 -14.84 -103.99 74.68
CA PRO A 63 -14.54 -103.36 75.98
C PRO A 63 -15.64 -103.25 77.05
N HIS A 64 -16.91 -103.60 76.80
CA HIS A 64 -18.00 -103.09 77.64
C HIS A 64 -18.46 -103.97 78.83
N LYS A 65 -18.05 -105.24 78.95
CA LYS A 65 -18.18 -106.11 80.16
C LYS A 65 -17.14 -107.23 80.20
N VAL A 66 -15.89 -106.92 80.53
CA VAL A 66 -14.78 -107.89 80.49
C VAL A 66 -14.81 -108.88 81.66
N THR A 67 -14.87 -110.18 81.36
CA THR A 67 -14.79 -111.30 82.32
C THR A 67 -13.38 -111.86 82.43
N LYS A 68 -13.05 -112.62 83.50
CA LYS A 68 -11.71 -113.21 83.69
C LYS A 68 -11.24 -114.06 82.51
N THR A 69 -12.16 -114.69 81.79
CA THR A 69 -11.87 -115.45 80.56
C THR A 69 -11.47 -114.55 79.40
N GLN A 70 -12.03 -113.34 79.30
CA GLN A 70 -11.71 -112.39 78.22
C GLN A 70 -10.34 -111.70 78.37
N VAL A 71 -9.69 -111.79 79.55
CA VAL A 71 -8.29 -111.36 79.77
C VAL A 71 -7.31 -112.54 79.95
N GLY A 72 -7.74 -113.78 79.71
CA GLY A 72 -6.87 -114.96 79.80
C GLY A 72 -6.37 -115.29 81.20
N LEU A 73 -7.08 -114.86 82.26
CA LEU A 73 -6.77 -115.14 83.66
C LEU A 73 -7.73 -116.18 84.28
N ASP A 74 -8.41 -116.96 83.45
CA ASP A 74 -9.41 -117.96 83.82
C ASP A 74 -8.85 -119.11 84.70
N LYS A 75 -7.53 -119.35 84.67
CA LYS A 75 -6.87 -120.42 85.44
C LYS A 75 -6.16 -119.96 86.72
N VAL A 76 -6.20 -118.68 87.06
CA VAL A 76 -5.50 -118.15 88.25
C VAL A 76 -6.39 -118.34 89.49
N LEU A 77 -5.99 -119.25 90.38
CA LEU A 77 -6.58 -119.45 91.71
C LEU A 77 -6.04 -118.38 92.68
N ASN A 78 -6.92 -117.86 93.56
CA ASN A 78 -6.53 -116.93 94.63
C ASN A 78 -6.10 -117.72 95.88
N VAL A 79 -4.83 -118.15 95.97
CA VAL A 79 -4.28 -118.89 97.12
C VAL A 79 -3.01 -118.25 97.71
N GLU A 80 -2.74 -118.66 98.95
CA GLU A 80 -2.03 -118.04 100.09
C GLU A 80 -0.57 -117.54 99.90
N GLN A 81 -0.22 -116.53 100.71
CA GLN A 81 1.11 -115.92 100.85
C GLN A 81 2.14 -116.87 101.54
N ALA A 82 3.42 -116.70 101.19
CA ALA A 82 4.56 -117.47 101.68
C ALA A 82 4.77 -117.39 103.21
N SER A 83 5.45 -118.41 103.78
CA SER A 83 5.72 -118.51 105.22
C SER A 83 6.69 -117.43 105.72
N LYS A 84 6.66 -117.09 107.02
CA LYS A 84 7.55 -116.05 107.59
C LYS A 84 9.05 -116.32 107.35
N ILE A 85 9.46 -117.58 107.30
CA ILE A 85 10.86 -117.94 106.99
C ILE A 85 11.20 -117.57 105.54
N GLU A 86 10.32 -117.87 104.59
CA GLU A 86 10.51 -117.51 103.19
C GLU A 86 10.43 -115.99 102.96
N PHE A 87 9.60 -115.28 103.73
CA PHE A 87 9.54 -113.82 103.70
C PHE A 87 10.82 -113.18 104.25
N ASP A 88 11.34 -113.65 105.39
CA ASP A 88 12.56 -113.08 105.99
C ASP A 88 13.81 -113.36 105.11
N LEU A 89 13.82 -114.51 104.41
CA LEU A 89 14.87 -114.86 103.45
C LEU A 89 14.77 -114.02 102.17
N HIS A 90 13.56 -113.65 101.74
CA HIS A 90 13.36 -112.71 100.65
C HIS A 90 13.69 -111.26 101.03
N ALA A 91 13.30 -110.81 102.23
CA ALA A 91 13.56 -109.45 102.71
C ALA A 91 15.05 -109.16 102.98
N SER A 92 15.85 -110.21 103.23
CA SER A 92 17.32 -110.12 103.39
C SER A 92 18.09 -110.37 102.09
N ASN A 93 17.39 -110.63 100.98
CA ASN A 93 18.00 -110.81 99.68
C ASN A 93 18.36 -109.45 99.03
N ILE A 94 19.66 -109.20 98.84
CA ILE A 94 20.20 -108.00 98.16
C ILE A 94 20.51 -108.23 96.67
N GLU A 95 20.38 -109.48 96.19
CA GLU A 95 20.45 -109.78 94.76
C GLU A 95 19.10 -109.41 94.10
N ASN A 96 19.13 -108.95 92.85
CA ASN A 96 17.98 -108.45 92.06
C ASN A 96 16.67 -109.21 92.37
N PRO A 97 15.61 -108.52 92.88
CA PRO A 97 15.18 -107.16 92.49
C PRO A 97 15.44 -105.97 93.43
N HIS A 98 16.15 -106.11 94.55
CA HIS A 98 16.18 -105.02 95.56
C HIS A 98 17.46 -104.16 95.62
N ASN A 99 18.29 -104.14 94.57
CA ASN A 99 19.37 -103.14 94.42
C ASN A 99 19.85 -103.00 92.95
N VAL A 100 18.93 -102.60 92.06
CA VAL A 100 19.17 -102.56 90.60
C VAL A 100 20.21 -101.49 90.21
N THR A 101 21.31 -101.91 89.61
CA THR A 101 22.39 -101.02 89.11
C THR A 101 22.07 -100.49 87.71
N ALA A 102 22.68 -99.36 87.30
CA ALA A 102 22.49 -98.78 85.97
C ALA A 102 22.79 -99.76 84.81
N THR A 103 23.64 -100.75 85.05
CA THR A 103 23.95 -101.85 84.13
C THR A 103 22.75 -102.79 83.93
N GLN A 104 21.93 -103.00 84.95
CA GLN A 104 20.82 -103.97 84.95
C GLN A 104 19.55 -103.45 84.24
N ILE A 105 19.45 -102.16 83.90
CA ILE A 105 18.32 -101.57 83.14
C ILE A 105 18.70 -101.16 81.69
N GLY A 106 19.86 -101.58 81.19
CA GLY A 106 20.26 -101.34 79.79
C GLY A 106 20.64 -99.89 79.46
N LEU A 107 20.89 -99.04 80.46
CA LEU A 107 21.30 -97.64 80.29
C LEU A 107 22.82 -97.42 80.31
N SER A 108 23.61 -98.49 80.24
CA SER A 108 25.08 -98.45 80.32
C SER A 108 25.77 -97.69 79.17
N ASN A 109 25.04 -97.27 78.12
CA ASN A 109 25.57 -96.53 76.96
C ASN A 109 25.00 -95.10 76.79
N VAL A 110 24.21 -94.57 77.73
CA VAL A 110 23.72 -93.17 77.66
C VAL A 110 24.76 -92.25 78.32
N LEU A 111 25.59 -91.60 77.49
CA LEU A 111 26.47 -90.50 77.91
C LEU A 111 25.68 -89.19 77.91
N ASN A 112 25.75 -88.41 78.99
CA ASN A 112 25.03 -87.13 79.16
C ASN A 112 25.69 -85.96 78.38
N GLU A 113 26.42 -86.23 77.31
CA GLU A 113 27.47 -85.34 76.78
C GLU A 113 27.10 -84.54 75.51
N LYS A 114 25.84 -84.36 75.14
CA LYS A 114 25.49 -83.41 74.05
C LYS A 114 24.23 -82.57 74.30
N GLN A 115 24.27 -81.76 75.37
CA GLN A 115 23.60 -80.46 75.37
C GLN A 115 24.67 -79.37 75.22
N ALA A 116 24.43 -78.39 74.35
CA ALA A 116 25.29 -77.22 74.23
C ALA A 116 25.48 -76.61 75.63
N THR A 117 26.73 -76.31 75.98
CA THR A 117 27.04 -75.61 77.23
C THR A 117 26.37 -74.24 77.25
N LYS A 118 26.14 -73.67 78.44
CA LYS A 118 25.60 -72.31 78.54
C LYS A 118 26.44 -71.30 77.74
N ILE A 119 27.76 -71.51 77.67
CA ILE A 119 28.68 -70.68 76.90
C ILE A 119 28.38 -70.80 75.40
N GLU A 120 28.30 -72.01 74.86
CA GLU A 120 27.97 -72.23 73.44
C GLU A 120 26.58 -71.68 73.06
N PHE A 121 25.61 -71.79 73.97
CA PHE A 121 24.29 -71.20 73.77
C PHE A 121 24.32 -69.67 73.81
N ASP A 122 24.99 -69.08 74.80
CA ASP A 122 25.15 -67.63 74.92
C ASP A 122 25.93 -67.05 73.72
N ASP A 123 26.93 -67.77 73.22
CA ASP A 123 27.71 -67.39 72.05
C ASP A 123 26.89 -67.47 70.76
N HIS A 124 26.04 -68.51 70.62
CA HIS A 124 25.08 -68.58 69.52
C HIS A 124 24.08 -67.42 69.56
N VAL A 125 23.52 -67.09 70.73
CA VAL A 125 22.58 -65.98 70.93
C VAL A 125 23.24 -64.61 70.64
N LYS A 126 24.54 -64.46 70.94
CA LYS A 126 25.31 -63.24 70.64
C LYS A 126 25.78 -63.15 69.20
N ASN A 127 25.71 -64.24 68.43
CA ASN A 127 26.14 -64.24 67.05
C ASN A 127 25.13 -63.49 66.15
N LEU A 128 25.45 -62.23 65.85
CA LEU A 128 24.72 -61.38 64.90
C LEU A 128 25.27 -61.50 63.46
N SER A 129 26.02 -62.55 63.16
CA SER A 129 26.32 -62.91 61.77
C SER A 129 25.16 -63.74 61.20
N ASN A 130 24.99 -63.70 59.88
CA ASN A 130 24.04 -64.52 59.15
C ASN A 130 24.04 -65.97 59.71
N PRO A 131 22.94 -66.46 60.33
CA PRO A 131 21.53 -66.12 60.06
C PRO A 131 20.90 -64.93 60.80
N HIS A 132 21.50 -64.35 61.84
CA HIS A 132 20.88 -63.24 62.57
C HIS A 132 21.47 -61.90 62.10
N SER A 133 20.63 -60.90 61.77
CA SER A 133 21.06 -59.54 61.34
C SER A 133 21.83 -59.46 60.01
N VAL A 134 21.28 -60.06 58.94
CA VAL A 134 21.88 -60.04 57.59
C VAL A 134 21.96 -58.62 57.02
N THR A 135 23.17 -58.19 56.66
CA THR A 135 23.50 -56.90 56.02
C THR A 135 23.47 -57.01 54.50
N LYS A 136 23.37 -55.87 53.80
CA LYS A 136 23.40 -55.84 52.32
C LYS A 136 24.69 -56.44 51.77
N GLU A 137 25.80 -56.22 52.45
CA GLU A 137 27.11 -56.77 52.14
C GLU A 137 27.09 -58.30 52.20
N GLN A 138 26.45 -58.88 53.22
CA GLN A 138 26.35 -60.34 53.41
C GLN A 138 25.55 -61.06 52.31
N ILE A 139 24.69 -60.36 51.58
CA ILE A 139 23.92 -60.91 50.44
C ILE A 139 24.40 -60.37 49.08
N GLY A 140 25.57 -59.72 49.02
CA GLY A 140 26.16 -59.22 47.77
C GLY A 140 25.47 -57.97 47.21
N LEU A 141 24.62 -57.30 47.98
CA LEU A 141 23.89 -56.08 47.61
C LEU A 141 24.52 -54.81 48.19
N GLY A 142 25.78 -54.85 48.65
CA GLY A 142 26.46 -53.70 49.28
C GLY A 142 26.54 -52.46 48.40
N ASN A 143 26.57 -52.61 47.07
CA ASN A 143 26.57 -51.49 46.12
C ASN A 143 25.17 -50.94 45.82
N VAL A 144 24.10 -51.57 46.34
CA VAL A 144 22.71 -51.15 46.08
C VAL A 144 22.30 -50.10 47.12
N THR A 145 22.17 -48.86 46.69
CA THR A 145 21.62 -47.76 47.51
C THR A 145 20.12 -47.95 47.75
N ASN A 146 19.62 -47.68 48.96
CA ASN A 146 18.17 -47.63 49.25
C ASN A 146 17.62 -46.27 48.81
N VAL A 147 17.41 -46.10 47.51
CA VAL A 147 16.72 -44.95 46.94
C VAL A 147 15.39 -45.42 46.33
N GLU A 148 14.38 -44.56 46.31
CA GLU A 148 13.12 -44.86 45.62
C GLU A 148 13.43 -45.09 44.13
N GLN A 149 13.25 -46.33 43.68
CA GLN A 149 13.39 -46.69 42.27
C GLN A 149 12.01 -46.66 41.62
N ALA A 150 11.92 -46.07 40.42
CA ALA A 150 10.74 -46.20 39.59
C ALA A 150 10.44 -47.68 39.36
N SER A 151 9.16 -48.06 39.46
CA SER A 151 8.72 -49.40 39.10
C SER A 151 9.08 -49.71 37.65
N LYS A 152 9.20 -51.01 37.32
CA LYS A 152 9.44 -51.43 35.93
C LYS A 152 8.39 -50.84 34.98
N THR A 153 7.15 -50.72 35.45
CA THR A 153 6.05 -50.07 34.72
C THR A 153 6.35 -48.60 34.46
N GLU A 154 6.66 -47.81 35.49
CA GLU A 154 6.98 -46.37 35.34
C GLU A 154 8.19 -46.13 34.44
N PHE A 155 9.25 -46.93 34.58
CA PHE A 155 10.41 -46.86 33.68
C PHE A 155 10.00 -47.15 32.22
N THR A 156 9.21 -48.19 32.00
CA THR A 156 8.74 -48.58 30.66
C THR A 156 7.81 -47.52 30.06
N THR A 157 6.92 -46.94 30.87
CA THR A 157 6.05 -45.82 30.47
C THR A 157 6.88 -44.60 30.09
N HIS A 158 7.91 -44.24 30.86
CA HIS A 158 8.80 -43.14 30.53
C HIS A 158 9.57 -43.38 29.22
N VAL A 159 10.23 -44.54 29.08
CA VAL A 159 11.03 -44.87 27.87
C VAL A 159 10.16 -44.87 26.60
N ASN A 160 8.89 -45.27 26.72
CA ASN A 160 7.95 -45.30 25.60
C ASN A 160 7.18 -43.98 25.40
N ASP A 161 7.42 -42.96 26.23
CA ASP A 161 6.78 -41.65 26.11
C ASP A 161 7.44 -40.82 24.99
N THR A 162 6.91 -40.93 23.78
CA THR A 162 7.41 -40.20 22.60
C THR A 162 7.18 -38.70 22.65
N ASN A 163 6.38 -38.18 23.59
CA ASN A 163 6.22 -36.72 23.76
C ASN A 163 7.38 -36.12 24.58
N LYS A 164 8.02 -36.92 25.44
CA LYS A 164 9.12 -36.46 26.30
C LYS A 164 10.50 -36.70 25.67
N HIS A 165 10.62 -37.69 24.80
CA HIS A 165 11.87 -38.03 24.13
C HIS A 165 11.94 -37.41 22.73
N VAL A 166 13.01 -36.67 22.47
CA VAL A 166 13.35 -36.22 21.11
C VAL A 166 14.02 -37.38 20.37
N THR A 167 13.45 -37.78 19.26
CA THR A 167 13.98 -38.79 18.36
C THR A 167 15.19 -38.27 17.57
N THR A 168 16.05 -39.18 17.09
CA THR A 168 17.15 -38.83 16.18
C THR A 168 16.61 -38.16 14.91
N GLU A 169 15.44 -38.58 14.42
CA GLU A 169 14.78 -38.00 13.24
C GLU A 169 14.32 -36.56 13.48
N GLU A 170 13.72 -36.25 14.63
CA GLU A 170 13.36 -34.87 15.00
C GLU A 170 14.59 -33.98 15.12
N ARG A 171 15.68 -34.49 15.70
CA ARG A 171 16.95 -33.76 15.77
C ARG A 171 17.53 -33.48 14.39
N MET A 172 17.52 -34.47 13.49
CA MET A 172 17.96 -34.29 12.10
C MET A 172 17.06 -33.31 11.36
N LYS A 173 15.74 -33.38 11.56
CA LYS A 173 14.76 -32.47 10.98
C LYS A 173 14.99 -31.03 11.44
N TRP A 174 15.23 -30.79 12.72
CA TRP A 174 15.54 -29.45 13.25
C TRP A 174 16.89 -28.94 12.77
N ASN A 175 17.92 -29.79 12.80
CA ASN A 175 19.26 -29.43 12.29
C ASN A 175 19.26 -29.15 10.79
N GLY A 176 18.36 -29.79 10.03
CA GLY A 176 18.18 -29.61 8.60
C GLY A 176 17.12 -28.58 8.20
N ALA A 177 16.41 -27.97 9.15
CA ALA A 177 15.26 -27.10 8.87
C ALA A 177 15.61 -25.82 8.10
N GLN A 178 16.90 -25.50 7.94
CA GLN A 178 17.38 -24.44 7.06
C GLN A 178 18.86 -24.62 6.70
N LEU A 179 19.15 -25.11 5.49
CA LEU A 179 20.53 -25.33 5.02
C LEU A 179 21.35 -24.04 4.84
N ALA A 180 20.69 -22.89 4.64
CA ALA A 180 21.30 -21.57 4.49
C ALA A 180 20.56 -20.54 5.36
N LYS A 181 21.29 -19.91 6.30
CA LYS A 181 20.71 -18.97 7.26
C LYS A 181 20.34 -17.66 6.57
N LEU A 182 19.18 -17.07 6.89
CA LEU A 182 18.80 -15.73 6.41
C LEU A 182 19.46 -14.60 7.24
N THR A 183 19.83 -14.88 8.48
CA THR A 183 20.44 -13.97 9.45
C THR A 183 21.67 -14.61 10.11
N GLN A 184 22.32 -13.89 11.02
CA GLN A 184 23.28 -14.45 11.98
C GLN A 184 22.55 -15.26 13.07
N ASP A 185 23.30 -16.04 13.86
CA ASP A 185 22.75 -16.88 14.95
C ASP A 185 22.13 -16.09 16.10
N ASN A 186 22.55 -14.84 16.27
CA ASN A 186 21.96 -13.91 17.24
C ASN A 186 20.74 -13.16 16.69
N GLY A 187 20.24 -13.55 15.51
CA GLY A 187 19.11 -12.91 14.83
C GLY A 187 19.43 -11.60 14.11
N GLN A 188 20.67 -11.10 14.17
CA GLN A 188 21.06 -9.89 13.44
C GLN A 188 21.20 -10.15 11.94
N ALA A 189 20.99 -9.12 11.12
CA ALA A 189 21.30 -9.19 9.69
C ALA A 189 22.78 -9.56 9.48
N LYS A 190 23.09 -10.32 8.43
CA LYS A 190 24.46 -10.69 8.05
C LYS A 190 25.27 -9.41 7.80
N TYR A 191 26.34 -9.19 8.55
CA TYR A 191 27.17 -7.99 8.43
C TYR A 191 28.16 -8.14 7.27
N LEU A 192 28.08 -7.26 6.28
CA LEU A 192 29.00 -7.19 5.14
C LEU A 192 29.64 -5.80 5.07
N ILE A 193 30.95 -5.76 4.94
CA ILE A 193 31.73 -4.51 4.85
C ILE A 193 32.43 -4.42 3.50
N GLY A 194 32.25 -3.30 2.78
CA GLY A 194 32.90 -3.05 1.49
C GLY A 194 32.57 -4.08 0.41
N ALA A 195 31.45 -4.80 0.54
CA ALA A 195 31.05 -5.82 -0.40
C ALA A 195 30.38 -5.23 -1.65
N ASP A 196 30.70 -5.79 -2.81
CA ASP A 196 30.03 -5.46 -4.07
C ASP A 196 28.61 -6.04 -4.08
N PHE A 197 27.61 -5.19 -4.31
CA PHE A 197 26.22 -5.62 -4.31
C PHE A 197 25.91 -6.64 -5.42
N ASN A 198 26.65 -6.67 -6.51
CA ASN A 198 26.42 -7.62 -7.61
C ASN A 198 26.79 -9.07 -7.24
N THR A 199 27.65 -9.26 -6.23
CA THR A 199 28.07 -10.61 -5.78
C THR A 199 27.12 -11.20 -4.72
N ILE A 200 26.19 -10.41 -4.19
CA ILE A 200 25.28 -10.81 -3.12
C ILE A 200 24.00 -11.37 -3.71
N THR A 201 24.03 -12.65 -4.07
CA THR A 201 22.92 -13.36 -4.72
C THR A 201 22.22 -14.37 -3.82
N GLU A 202 22.78 -14.70 -2.66
CA GLU A 202 22.17 -15.63 -1.71
C GLU A 202 20.99 -14.94 -0.99
N SER A 203 19.85 -15.63 -0.88
CA SER A 203 18.71 -15.13 -0.12
C SER A 203 19.11 -14.83 1.34
N GLY A 204 18.74 -13.66 1.84
CA GLY A 204 19.13 -13.25 3.19
C GLY A 204 18.85 -11.79 3.51
N LEU A 205 19.03 -11.47 4.79
CA LEU A 205 18.98 -10.13 5.35
C LEU A 205 20.41 -9.68 5.66
N TYR A 206 20.85 -8.60 5.04
CA TYR A 206 22.22 -8.10 5.14
C TYR A 206 22.24 -6.67 5.66
N TYR A 207 23.23 -6.36 6.50
CA TYR A 207 23.60 -4.99 6.81
C TYR A 207 24.87 -4.64 6.03
N MET A 208 24.75 -3.62 5.18
CA MET A 208 25.79 -3.19 4.25
C MET A 208 26.52 -1.99 4.83
N SER A 209 27.78 -2.20 5.23
CA SER A 209 28.68 -1.16 5.72
C SER A 209 29.72 -0.81 4.66
N GLY A 210 30.04 0.48 4.51
CA GLY A 210 30.93 0.95 3.44
C GLY A 210 30.32 0.85 2.05
N ALA A 211 28.98 0.92 1.95
CA ALA A 211 28.28 0.85 0.68
C ALA A 211 28.55 2.10 -0.17
N THR A 212 29.03 1.91 -1.40
CA THR A 212 29.33 2.99 -2.35
C THR A 212 28.85 2.62 -3.75
N THR A 213 28.64 3.63 -4.61
CA THR A 213 28.26 3.43 -6.02
C THR A 213 29.33 2.68 -6.80
N SER A 214 30.60 2.76 -6.40
CA SER A 214 31.69 1.94 -6.95
C SER A 214 31.57 0.46 -6.61
N LEU A 215 30.84 0.12 -5.54
CA LEU A 215 30.48 -1.24 -5.13
C LEU A 215 29.05 -1.62 -5.57
N ASN A 216 28.54 -0.96 -6.62
CA ASN A 216 27.20 -1.18 -7.18
C ASN A 216 26.02 -0.89 -6.22
N ALA A 217 26.25 -0.14 -5.13
CA ALA A 217 25.17 0.37 -4.29
C ALA A 217 24.39 1.51 -5.00
N PRO A 218 23.10 1.75 -4.65
CA PRO A 218 22.33 2.83 -5.26
C PRO A 218 22.78 4.24 -4.83
N LEU A 219 23.48 4.36 -3.71
CA LEU A 219 24.06 5.59 -3.19
C LEU A 219 25.22 5.30 -2.24
N ASN A 220 26.01 6.33 -1.94
CA ASN A 220 27.09 6.29 -0.96
C ASN A 220 26.55 6.44 0.47
N ASN A 221 25.86 5.42 0.97
CA ASN A 221 25.35 5.38 2.34
C ASN A 221 25.16 3.94 2.79
N ASN A 222 25.43 3.64 4.06
CA ASN A 222 25.16 2.32 4.66
C ASN A 222 23.66 2.01 4.65
N GLY A 223 23.29 0.75 4.90
CA GLY A 223 21.89 0.36 4.80
C GLY A 223 21.62 -1.12 4.97
N TYR A 224 20.35 -1.47 4.89
CA TYR A 224 19.88 -2.85 4.93
C TYR A 224 19.58 -3.32 3.52
N LEU A 225 20.12 -4.47 3.15
CA LEU A 225 19.87 -5.14 1.88
C LEU A 225 19.08 -6.42 2.16
N VAL A 226 17.93 -6.56 1.50
CA VAL A 226 17.17 -7.80 1.45
C VAL A 226 17.40 -8.42 0.09
N VAL A 227 17.83 -9.68 0.07
CA VAL A 227 17.97 -10.46 -1.16
C VAL A 227 16.95 -11.58 -1.14
N ASN A 228 16.08 -11.59 -2.14
CA ASN A 228 15.17 -12.68 -2.41
C ASN A 228 15.60 -13.34 -3.71
N ASN A 229 16.22 -14.52 -3.61
CA ASN A 229 16.66 -15.25 -4.78
C ASN A 229 15.80 -16.51 -5.01
N TYR A 230 15.21 -16.56 -6.19
CA TYR A 230 14.69 -17.77 -6.78
C TYR A 230 15.68 -18.19 -7.88
N SER A 231 16.47 -19.25 -7.68
CA SER A 231 17.44 -19.74 -8.68
C SER A 231 18.46 -18.70 -9.17
N THR A 232 18.40 -18.28 -10.44
CA THR A 232 19.31 -17.31 -11.08
C THR A 232 18.73 -15.89 -11.12
N TYR A 233 17.63 -15.63 -10.38
CA TYR A 233 16.85 -14.39 -10.41
C TYR A 233 16.85 -13.63 -9.07
N PRO A 234 18.01 -13.23 -8.50
CA PRO A 234 18.02 -12.46 -7.26
C PRO A 234 17.37 -11.08 -7.45
N LEU A 235 16.39 -10.80 -6.59
CA LEU A 235 15.82 -9.48 -6.34
C LEU A 235 16.52 -8.87 -5.13
N GLN A 236 16.97 -7.63 -5.27
CA GLN A 236 17.57 -6.85 -4.21
C GLN A 236 16.70 -5.65 -3.88
N GLU A 237 16.36 -5.52 -2.59
CA GLU A 237 15.76 -4.31 -2.03
C GLU A 237 16.73 -3.69 -1.02
N TYR A 238 17.03 -2.41 -1.20
CA TYR A 238 17.96 -1.69 -0.34
C TYR A 238 17.29 -0.52 0.34
N VAL A 239 17.46 -0.39 1.64
CA VAL A 239 17.01 0.76 2.41
C VAL A 239 18.23 1.43 3.02
N SER A 240 18.49 2.67 2.61
CA SER A 240 19.60 3.44 3.19
C SER A 240 19.31 3.72 4.66
N TYR A 241 20.32 3.55 5.50
CA TYR A 241 20.28 3.81 6.92
C TYR A 241 21.51 4.62 7.33
N SER A 242 21.29 5.77 7.96
CA SER A 242 22.32 6.49 8.67
C SER A 242 21.96 6.56 10.15
N SER A 243 22.92 6.23 11.02
CA SER A 243 22.77 6.38 12.47
C SER A 243 22.70 7.84 12.93
N SER A 244 23.09 8.79 12.06
CA SER A 244 23.05 10.22 12.34
C SER A 244 21.80 10.92 11.78
N ASP A 245 20.98 10.22 11.00
CA ASP A 245 19.75 10.79 10.44
C ASP A 245 18.60 10.64 11.44
N THR A 246 18.28 11.73 12.13
CA THR A 246 17.20 11.81 13.12
C THR A 246 15.85 12.13 12.50
N THR A 247 15.79 12.34 11.18
CA THR A 247 14.54 12.61 10.47
C THR A 247 14.15 11.37 9.67
N ASN A 248 12.90 10.93 9.74
CA ASN A 248 12.42 9.83 8.89
C ASN A 248 12.49 10.15 7.38
N SER A 249 12.78 11.41 7.02
CA SER A 249 12.76 11.96 5.67
C SER A 249 14.00 11.65 4.81
N GLY A 250 15.11 11.17 5.39
CA GLY A 250 16.33 10.86 4.63
C GLY A 250 16.52 9.39 4.24
N ARG A 251 15.63 8.49 4.67
CA ARG A 251 15.68 7.07 4.30
C ARG A 251 15.12 6.85 2.89
N ARG A 252 15.98 6.39 1.99
CA ARG A 252 15.65 6.10 0.60
C ARG A 252 15.57 4.59 0.39
N LYS A 253 14.51 4.12 -0.26
CA LYS A 253 14.33 2.70 -0.61
C LYS A 253 14.57 2.51 -2.10
N PHE A 254 15.29 1.45 -2.45
CA PHE A 254 15.62 1.10 -3.82
C PHE A 254 15.32 -0.37 -4.06
N MET A 255 15.02 -0.71 -5.32
CA MET A 255 14.89 -2.08 -5.76
C MET A 255 15.57 -2.29 -7.11
N ARG A 256 16.12 -3.48 -7.32
CA ARG A 256 16.62 -3.95 -8.62
C ARG A 256 16.61 -5.47 -8.66
N ASN A 257 16.83 -6.06 -9.83
CA ASN A 257 16.92 -7.50 -10.02
C ASN A 257 18.04 -7.84 -10.99
N LYS A 258 18.59 -9.05 -10.86
CA LYS A 258 19.48 -9.62 -11.87
C LYS A 258 18.65 -10.10 -13.06
N VAL A 259 19.16 -9.90 -14.27
CA VAL A 259 18.53 -10.34 -15.51
C VAL A 259 18.76 -11.85 -15.67
N ALA A 260 17.68 -12.57 -15.95
CA ALA A 260 17.62 -14.00 -16.17
C ALA A 260 18.81 -14.57 -16.95
N ASN A 261 19.54 -15.53 -16.36
CA ASN A 261 20.63 -16.27 -17.04
C ASN A 261 21.76 -15.37 -17.60
N THR A 262 21.95 -14.18 -17.04
CA THR A 262 23.06 -13.27 -17.38
C THR A 262 23.72 -12.78 -16.11
N ASP A 263 24.90 -12.14 -16.20
CA ASP A 263 25.52 -11.42 -15.07
C ASP A 263 25.12 -9.94 -14.98
N THR A 264 24.10 -9.55 -15.75
CA THR A 264 23.63 -8.16 -15.83
C THR A 264 22.59 -7.87 -14.75
N TRP A 265 22.69 -6.71 -14.11
CA TRP A 265 21.70 -6.19 -13.16
C TRP A 265 20.89 -5.05 -13.79
N THR A 266 19.61 -4.95 -13.43
CA THR A 266 18.83 -3.75 -13.75
C THR A 266 19.35 -2.55 -12.96
N THR A 267 19.14 -1.35 -13.51
CA THR A 267 19.42 -0.11 -12.78
C THR A 267 18.58 -0.05 -11.52
N TRP A 268 19.14 0.49 -10.44
CA TRP A 268 18.38 0.74 -9.22
C TRP A 268 17.19 1.66 -9.49
N ARG A 269 15.99 1.21 -9.09
CA ARG A 269 14.79 2.03 -9.05
C ARG A 269 14.58 2.53 -7.64
N GLU A 270 14.58 3.83 -7.46
CA GLU A 270 14.17 4.46 -6.21
C GLU A 270 12.64 4.40 -6.05
N ILE A 271 12.19 4.07 -4.84
CA ILE A 271 10.78 4.07 -4.46
C ILE A 271 10.53 5.38 -3.70
N GLU A 272 9.68 6.22 -4.29
CA GLU A 272 9.29 7.52 -3.72
C GLU A 272 8.46 7.35 -2.44
N SER A 273 8.65 8.24 -1.47
CA SER A 273 7.86 8.26 -0.24
C SER A 273 6.58 9.08 -0.41
N VAL A 274 5.61 8.88 0.50
CA VAL A 274 4.38 9.68 0.52
C VAL A 274 4.73 11.15 0.81
N GLU A 275 5.63 11.37 1.76
CA GLU A 275 6.12 12.70 2.13
C GLU A 275 6.88 13.38 0.99
N GLY A 276 7.73 12.63 0.27
CA GLY A 276 8.49 13.15 -0.89
C GLY A 276 7.58 13.49 -2.06
N SER A 277 6.57 12.66 -2.33
CA SER A 277 5.54 12.95 -3.33
C SER A 277 4.75 14.21 -2.99
N GLN A 278 4.32 14.34 -1.73
CA GLN A 278 3.56 15.50 -1.26
C GLN A 278 4.38 16.79 -1.38
N ALA A 279 5.66 16.75 -0.97
CA ALA A 279 6.55 17.91 -1.09
C ALA A 279 6.69 18.40 -2.54
N LYS A 280 6.77 17.49 -3.52
CA LYS A 280 6.81 17.84 -4.95
C LYS A 280 5.50 18.50 -5.41
N VAL A 281 4.36 17.99 -4.95
CA VAL A 281 3.03 18.55 -5.26
C VAL A 281 2.87 19.93 -4.62
N ASP A 282 3.31 20.12 -3.38
CA ASP A 282 3.23 21.40 -2.68
C ASP A 282 4.06 22.47 -3.38
N VAL A 283 5.24 22.12 -3.89
CA VAL A 283 6.06 23.04 -4.71
C VAL A 283 5.31 23.47 -5.97
N HIS A 284 4.62 22.56 -6.65
CA HIS A 284 3.82 22.91 -7.83
C HIS A 284 2.60 23.76 -7.47
N ALA A 285 1.84 23.36 -6.45
CA ALA A 285 0.62 24.03 -6.02
C ALA A 285 0.88 25.46 -5.52
N ASN A 286 2.04 25.69 -4.90
CA ASN A 286 2.45 27.01 -4.42
C ASN A 286 3.14 27.88 -5.49
N ASN A 287 3.37 27.38 -6.71
CA ASN A 287 3.91 28.18 -7.80
C ASN A 287 2.81 29.05 -8.42
N THR A 288 2.65 30.28 -7.92
CA THR A 288 1.60 31.20 -8.37
C THR A 288 1.81 31.72 -9.78
N ASP A 289 3.04 31.71 -10.31
CA ASP A 289 3.35 32.30 -11.63
C ASP A 289 2.76 31.50 -12.79
N ILE A 290 2.55 30.20 -12.59
CA ILE A 290 2.00 29.29 -13.60
C ILE A 290 0.48 29.06 -13.43
N HIS A 291 -0.12 29.64 -12.39
CA HIS A 291 -1.54 29.52 -12.11
C HIS A 291 -2.25 30.85 -12.35
N VAL A 292 -3.50 30.78 -12.78
CA VAL A 292 -4.35 31.95 -12.99
C VAL A 292 -5.59 31.81 -12.14
N THR A 293 -6.06 32.92 -11.57
CA THR A 293 -7.28 32.92 -10.79
C THR A 293 -8.51 33.09 -11.68
N LYS A 294 -9.70 32.82 -11.12
CA LYS A 294 -10.95 33.20 -11.79
C LYS A 294 -11.01 34.71 -12.04
N THR A 295 -10.52 35.51 -11.10
CA THR A 295 -10.44 36.97 -11.22
C THR A 295 -9.58 37.40 -12.42
N ASP A 296 -8.42 36.77 -12.63
CA ASP A 296 -7.56 37.09 -13.78
C ASP A 296 -8.27 36.81 -15.10
N LYS A 297 -8.91 35.64 -15.21
CA LYS A 297 -9.69 35.25 -16.39
C LYS A 297 -10.85 36.21 -16.65
N ASP A 298 -11.61 36.56 -15.61
CA ASP A 298 -12.73 37.49 -15.71
C ASP A 298 -12.24 38.88 -16.15
N LYS A 299 -11.11 39.35 -15.61
CA LYS A 299 -10.47 40.61 -16.01
C LYS A 299 -10.06 40.59 -17.48
N TRP A 300 -9.35 39.56 -17.94
CA TRP A 300 -8.92 39.45 -19.33
C TRP A 300 -10.11 39.39 -20.30
N ASN A 301 -11.12 38.60 -19.98
CA ASN A 301 -12.34 38.50 -20.79
C ASN A 301 -13.13 39.82 -20.82
N ALA A 302 -13.08 40.61 -19.75
CA ALA A 302 -13.73 41.91 -19.67
C ALA A 302 -12.88 43.08 -20.23
N SER A 303 -11.62 42.83 -20.65
CA SER A 303 -10.67 43.90 -21.02
C SER A 303 -11.00 44.63 -22.34
N GLN A 304 -12.13 44.32 -22.99
CA GLN A 304 -12.72 45.14 -24.05
C GLN A 304 -14.23 44.84 -24.17
N LEU A 305 -15.07 45.62 -23.50
CA LEU A 305 -16.54 45.44 -23.52
C LEU A 305 -17.17 45.67 -24.90
N VAL A 306 -16.54 46.51 -25.73
CA VAL A 306 -17.01 46.83 -27.09
C VAL A 306 -15.83 46.78 -28.05
N LYS A 307 -15.96 45.97 -29.10
CA LYS A 307 -14.94 45.80 -30.13
C LYS A 307 -14.96 46.99 -31.10
N LEU A 308 -13.78 47.38 -31.59
CA LEU A 308 -13.65 48.41 -32.64
C LEU A 308 -13.77 47.81 -34.06
N THR A 309 -13.55 46.50 -34.20
CA THR A 309 -13.61 45.70 -35.44
C THR A 309 -14.29 44.36 -35.18
N THR A 310 -14.60 43.61 -36.24
CA THR A 310 -14.98 42.19 -36.14
C THR A 310 -13.81 41.35 -35.59
N ASP A 311 -14.09 40.09 -35.24
CA ASP A 311 -13.07 39.11 -34.83
C ASP A 311 -12.06 38.77 -35.93
N THR A 312 -12.40 39.09 -37.18
CA THR A 312 -11.50 38.96 -38.33
C THR A 312 -10.65 40.21 -38.58
N GLY A 313 -10.79 41.26 -37.74
CA GLY A 313 -10.09 42.53 -37.90
C GLY A 313 -10.67 43.43 -39.00
N LEU A 314 -11.86 43.12 -39.53
CA LEU A 314 -12.55 43.92 -40.54
C LEU A 314 -13.45 44.98 -39.88
N THR A 315 -13.81 46.01 -40.65
CA THR A 315 -14.83 46.99 -40.22
C THR A 315 -16.19 46.32 -40.04
N PHE A 316 -17.01 46.83 -39.14
CA PHE A 316 -18.42 46.45 -39.05
C PHE A 316 -19.23 47.07 -40.19
N ASP A 317 -20.21 46.36 -40.75
CA ASP A 317 -21.10 46.97 -41.74
C ASP A 317 -22.26 47.71 -41.06
N THR A 318 -22.61 48.90 -41.56
CA THR A 318 -23.83 49.62 -41.16
C THR A 318 -24.43 50.36 -42.35
N SER A 319 -25.76 50.43 -42.38
CA SER A 319 -26.52 51.25 -43.35
C SER A 319 -26.89 52.63 -42.79
N SER A 320 -26.78 52.81 -41.47
CA SER A 320 -27.26 54.00 -40.76
C SER A 320 -26.19 54.53 -39.80
N PRO A 321 -25.11 55.15 -40.33
CA PRO A 321 -24.02 55.64 -39.49
C PRO A 321 -24.46 56.73 -38.49
N ASN A 322 -25.60 57.40 -38.68
CA ASN A 322 -26.13 58.34 -37.69
C ASN A 322 -26.67 57.67 -36.41
N ALA A 323 -27.01 56.37 -36.48
CA ALA A 323 -27.57 55.60 -35.36
C ALA A 323 -26.51 54.94 -34.48
N LEU A 324 -25.22 55.06 -34.84
CA LEU A 324 -24.12 54.52 -34.05
C LEU A 324 -24.04 55.22 -32.69
N GLN A 325 -23.95 54.42 -31.63
CA GLN A 325 -23.85 54.89 -30.24
C GLN A 325 -22.46 54.66 -29.64
N THR A 326 -21.77 53.61 -30.10
CA THR A 326 -20.45 53.20 -29.58
C THR A 326 -19.36 53.44 -30.61
N SER A 327 -18.15 53.72 -30.11
CA SER A 327 -16.97 53.88 -30.96
C SER A 327 -16.65 52.61 -31.74
N GLY A 328 -16.17 52.76 -32.97
CA GLY A 328 -15.80 51.65 -33.83
C GLY A 328 -15.43 52.06 -35.25
N PHE A 329 -15.01 51.08 -36.04
CA PHE A 329 -14.69 51.24 -37.46
C PHE A 329 -15.76 50.55 -38.31
N TYR A 330 -16.32 51.30 -39.24
CA TYR A 330 -17.50 50.88 -39.99
C TYR A 330 -17.32 51.00 -41.49
N GLY A 331 -17.81 50.03 -42.24
CA GLY A 331 -18.03 50.10 -43.68
C GLY A 331 -19.47 50.54 -43.95
N VAL A 332 -19.64 51.55 -44.80
CA VAL A 332 -20.95 52.11 -45.13
C VAL A 332 -21.08 52.30 -46.63
N ASN A 333 -22.15 51.77 -47.20
CA ASN A 333 -22.48 51.90 -48.61
C ASN A 333 -23.88 52.49 -48.79
N ASN A 334 -24.07 53.36 -49.78
CA ASN A 334 -25.40 53.83 -50.22
C ASN A 334 -26.32 54.36 -49.09
N SER A 335 -25.75 55.08 -48.13
CA SER A 335 -26.51 55.70 -47.03
C SER A 335 -26.73 57.19 -47.29
N THR A 336 -27.92 57.69 -46.98
CA THR A 336 -28.24 59.14 -47.03
C THR A 336 -27.50 59.96 -45.98
N ASP A 337 -26.89 59.29 -44.99
CA ASP A 337 -26.13 59.94 -43.92
C ASP A 337 -24.71 60.35 -44.36
N LEU A 338 -24.25 59.87 -45.52
CA LEU A 338 -22.90 60.07 -46.06
C LEU A 338 -22.75 61.41 -46.80
N PRO A 339 -21.51 61.86 -47.08
CA PRO A 339 -21.27 63.05 -47.89
C PRO A 339 -21.81 62.95 -49.32
N ASP A 340 -21.76 61.76 -49.92
CA ASP A 340 -22.25 61.43 -51.26
C ASP A 340 -22.58 59.92 -51.36
N THR A 341 -22.78 59.41 -52.58
CA THR A 341 -23.19 58.02 -52.85
C THR A 341 -22.05 56.99 -52.85
N LYS A 342 -20.82 57.36 -52.49
CA LYS A 342 -19.68 56.42 -52.48
C LYS A 342 -19.73 55.47 -51.28
N TYR A 343 -18.90 54.43 -51.34
CA TYR A 343 -18.58 53.61 -50.18
C TYR A 343 -17.55 54.31 -49.29
N TYR A 344 -17.81 54.36 -47.99
CA TYR A 344 -16.93 54.97 -47.00
C TYR A 344 -16.51 53.98 -45.92
N LYS A 345 -15.27 54.14 -45.47
CA LYS A 345 -14.83 53.65 -44.16
C LYS A 345 -15.03 54.78 -43.17
N ILE A 346 -15.85 54.55 -42.15
CA ILE A 346 -16.15 55.50 -41.09
C ILE A 346 -15.40 55.10 -39.82
N VAL A 347 -14.64 56.05 -39.28
CA VAL A 347 -14.20 56.03 -37.89
C VAL A 347 -15.24 56.80 -37.08
N HIS A 348 -15.97 56.11 -36.22
CA HIS A 348 -16.92 56.73 -35.30
C HIS A 348 -16.32 56.74 -33.91
N LEU A 349 -16.21 57.92 -33.32
CA LEU A 349 -15.63 58.15 -31.99
C LEU A 349 -16.71 58.78 -31.12
N SER A 350 -17.31 57.97 -30.26
CA SER A 350 -18.37 58.39 -29.34
C SER A 350 -17.77 58.72 -27.97
N SER A 351 -18.12 59.89 -27.43
CA SER A 351 -17.87 60.24 -26.02
C SER A 351 -19.13 60.07 -25.16
N SER A 352 -20.31 60.05 -25.79
CA SER A 352 -21.61 59.73 -25.20
C SER A 352 -22.61 59.45 -26.31
N GLU A 353 -23.80 58.91 -26.00
CA GLU A 353 -24.86 58.72 -27.00
C GLU A 353 -25.23 60.02 -27.74
N SER A 354 -25.04 61.17 -27.10
CA SER A 354 -25.37 62.50 -27.65
C SER A 354 -24.21 63.22 -28.31
N THR A 355 -22.97 62.74 -28.14
CA THR A 355 -21.75 63.43 -28.61
C THR A 355 -20.78 62.45 -29.26
N ALA A 356 -20.46 62.71 -30.53
CA ALA A 356 -19.57 61.86 -31.30
C ALA A 356 -18.84 62.64 -32.40
N THR A 357 -17.75 62.09 -32.90
CA THR A 357 -17.05 62.54 -34.11
C THR A 357 -17.09 61.43 -35.14
N GLN A 358 -17.31 61.79 -36.40
CA GLN A 358 -17.15 60.87 -37.51
C GLN A 358 -16.12 61.39 -38.49
N ILE A 359 -15.24 60.48 -38.90
CA ILE A 359 -14.29 60.64 -40.00
C ILE A 359 -14.68 59.64 -41.06
N ALA A 360 -15.07 60.11 -42.24
CA ALA A 360 -15.41 59.27 -43.38
C ALA A 360 -14.32 59.34 -44.44
N ILE A 361 -13.79 58.19 -44.83
CA ILE A 361 -12.74 58.03 -45.83
C ILE A 361 -13.34 57.31 -47.02
N ALA A 362 -13.43 57.99 -48.16
CA ALA A 362 -13.95 57.42 -49.40
C ALA A 362 -13.01 56.32 -49.93
N ASN A 363 -13.55 55.17 -50.30
CA ASN A 363 -12.76 54.02 -50.77
C ASN A 363 -12.16 54.26 -52.18
N GLY A 364 -12.79 55.09 -53.01
CA GLY A 364 -12.34 55.36 -54.37
C GLY A 364 -11.20 56.38 -54.47
N ASP A 365 -11.45 57.62 -54.08
CA ASP A 365 -10.54 58.76 -54.26
C ASP A 365 -9.78 59.16 -52.97
N GLY A 366 -10.03 58.47 -51.86
CA GLY A 366 -9.40 58.75 -50.57
C GLY A 366 -9.85 60.07 -49.94
N ALA A 367 -10.91 60.72 -50.45
CA ALA A 367 -11.42 61.95 -49.88
C ALA A 367 -11.83 61.73 -48.41
N VAL A 368 -11.36 62.63 -47.54
CA VAL A 368 -11.64 62.57 -46.11
C VAL A 368 -12.63 63.65 -45.74
N TYR A 369 -13.66 63.27 -45.00
CA TYR A 369 -14.67 64.16 -44.47
C TYR A 369 -14.76 64.00 -42.96
N THR A 370 -15.03 65.10 -42.28
CA THR A 370 -15.25 65.11 -40.83
C THR A 370 -16.56 65.79 -40.49
N ARG A 371 -17.22 65.30 -39.45
CA ARG A 371 -18.35 65.99 -38.82
C ARG A 371 -18.44 65.63 -37.34
N ILE A 372 -19.20 66.42 -36.60
CA ILE A 372 -19.43 66.22 -35.17
C ILE A 372 -20.93 66.10 -34.89
N LYS A 373 -21.26 65.33 -33.86
CA LYS A 373 -22.58 65.24 -33.23
C LYS A 373 -22.49 65.95 -31.88
N THR A 374 -23.39 66.88 -31.63
CA THR A 374 -23.53 67.56 -30.33
C THR A 374 -25.01 67.63 -29.98
N SER A 375 -25.39 67.23 -28.76
CA SER A 375 -26.78 67.22 -28.30
C SER A 375 -27.73 66.54 -29.30
N ASN A 376 -27.34 65.38 -29.81
CA ASN A 376 -28.09 64.59 -30.80
C ASN A 376 -28.25 65.19 -32.20
N SER A 377 -27.57 66.30 -32.50
CA SER A 377 -27.60 66.93 -33.82
C SER A 377 -26.25 66.81 -34.52
N TRP A 378 -26.26 66.37 -35.79
CA TRP A 378 -25.06 66.26 -36.62
C TRP A 378 -24.79 67.57 -37.36
N SER A 379 -23.53 68.02 -37.36
CA SER A 379 -23.08 69.06 -38.29
C SER A 379 -23.07 68.53 -39.72
N ALA A 380 -23.07 69.45 -40.69
CA ALA A 380 -22.77 69.11 -42.07
C ALA A 380 -21.37 68.47 -42.19
N TRP A 381 -21.19 67.63 -43.22
CA TRP A 381 -19.88 67.08 -43.56
C TRP A 381 -18.96 68.19 -44.05
N THR A 382 -17.76 68.26 -43.48
CA THR A 382 -16.69 69.14 -43.93
C THR A 382 -15.62 68.30 -44.59
N ARG A 383 -15.34 68.55 -45.88
CA ARG A 383 -14.24 67.90 -46.59
C ARG A 383 -12.91 68.44 -46.09
N LEU A 384 -12.00 67.57 -45.66
CA LEU A 384 -10.60 67.92 -45.46
C LEU A 384 -9.96 67.95 -46.86
N THR A 385 -9.68 69.16 -47.35
CA THR A 385 -9.11 69.33 -48.68
C THR A 385 -7.58 69.23 -48.62
N SER A 386 -7.02 68.38 -49.48
CA SER A 386 -5.60 68.34 -49.83
C SER A 386 -5.31 69.06 -51.16
N ASP A 387 -6.33 69.65 -51.77
CA ASP A 387 -6.23 70.23 -53.11
C ASP A 387 -5.35 71.49 -53.03
N GLY A 388 -4.26 71.51 -53.80
CA GLY A 388 -3.37 72.67 -53.90
C GLY A 388 -4.09 73.92 -54.39
N ALA A 389 -3.47 75.08 -54.21
CA ALA A 389 -4.09 76.36 -54.57
C ALA A 389 -4.54 76.39 -56.05
N ALA A 390 -5.80 76.71 -56.30
CA ALA A 390 -6.37 76.81 -57.65
C ALA A 390 -5.94 78.15 -58.28
N TRP A 391 -4.94 78.10 -59.17
CA TRP A 391 -4.35 79.28 -59.79
C TRP A 391 -5.22 79.88 -60.89
N GLN A 392 -5.35 81.21 -60.88
CA GLN A 392 -6.04 82.03 -61.87
C GLN A 392 -5.09 83.10 -62.41
N ASN A 393 -5.26 83.50 -63.68
CA ASN A 393 -4.46 84.55 -64.29
C ASN A 393 -4.82 85.93 -63.72
N ILE A 394 -3.81 86.74 -63.38
CA ILE A 394 -4.01 88.16 -63.11
C ILE A 394 -4.37 88.83 -64.44
N THR A 395 -5.48 89.57 -64.48
CA THR A 395 -5.83 90.36 -65.67
C THR A 395 -4.88 91.55 -65.76
N LEU A 396 -3.97 91.52 -66.74
CA LEU A 396 -2.99 92.60 -66.95
C LEU A 396 -3.64 93.83 -67.59
N LYS A 397 -3.25 95.02 -67.12
CA LYS A 397 -3.77 96.33 -67.54
C LYS A 397 -2.63 97.26 -67.98
N ASN A 398 -2.99 98.37 -68.64
CA ASN A 398 -2.10 99.52 -68.89
C ASN A 398 -0.74 99.18 -69.52
N GLY A 399 -0.72 98.25 -70.48
CA GLY A 399 0.49 97.85 -71.20
C GLY A 399 1.44 96.95 -70.44
N ALA A 400 1.09 96.50 -69.22
CA ALA A 400 1.86 95.51 -68.49
C ALA A 400 1.88 94.17 -69.25
N LYS A 401 3.02 93.47 -69.19
CA LYS A 401 3.22 92.19 -69.86
C LYS A 401 3.67 91.13 -68.85
N ALA A 402 3.35 89.88 -69.15
CA ALA A 402 4.02 88.77 -68.49
C ALA A 402 5.49 88.75 -68.91
N GLY A 403 6.39 88.58 -67.95
CA GLY A 403 7.79 88.26 -68.19
C GLY A 403 7.94 86.77 -68.51
N THR A 404 8.89 86.12 -67.83
CA THR A 404 9.18 84.69 -68.01
C THR A 404 8.15 83.75 -67.40
N ARG A 405 7.30 84.23 -66.48
CA ARG A 405 6.22 83.45 -65.85
C ARG A 405 4.94 84.26 -65.85
N THR A 406 3.83 83.66 -66.27
CA THR A 406 2.51 84.29 -66.25
C THR A 406 2.15 84.74 -64.83
N PRO A 407 1.83 86.03 -64.61
CA PRO A 407 1.29 86.51 -63.34
C PRO A 407 -0.04 85.83 -63.00
N ILE A 408 -0.06 85.10 -61.88
CA ILE A 408 -1.20 84.31 -61.41
C ILE A 408 -1.43 84.53 -59.91
N TYR A 409 -2.66 84.32 -59.45
CA TYR A 409 -3.05 84.36 -58.05
C TYR A 409 -3.89 83.13 -57.67
N ALA A 410 -3.94 82.80 -56.38
CA ALA A 410 -4.81 81.74 -55.87
C ALA A 410 -5.20 82.01 -54.42
N LYS A 411 -6.42 81.60 -54.03
CA LYS A 411 -6.81 81.53 -52.61
C LYS A 411 -6.35 80.20 -52.02
N TRP A 412 -5.69 80.23 -50.87
CA TRP A 412 -5.36 79.03 -50.11
C TRP A 412 -5.57 79.28 -48.61
N GLY A 413 -6.65 78.71 -48.06
CA GLY A 413 -7.08 79.03 -46.70
C GLY A 413 -7.39 80.52 -46.55
N SER A 414 -6.74 81.16 -45.57
CA SER A 414 -6.81 82.60 -45.28
C SER A 414 -5.72 83.41 -46.01
N LEU A 415 -5.08 82.85 -47.04
CA LEU A 415 -4.04 83.51 -47.81
C LEU A 415 -4.45 83.75 -49.26
N THR A 416 -4.07 84.89 -49.82
CA THR A 416 -3.93 85.09 -51.26
C THR A 416 -2.48 84.87 -51.62
N LEU A 417 -2.23 83.89 -52.47
CA LEU A 417 -0.93 83.61 -53.03
C LEU A 417 -0.79 84.30 -54.36
N PHE A 418 0.37 84.89 -54.61
CA PHE A 418 0.78 85.42 -55.91
C PHE A 418 1.97 84.62 -56.42
N ARG A 419 2.05 84.45 -57.75
CA ARG A 419 3.20 83.89 -58.45
C ARG A 419 3.33 84.54 -59.81
N GLY A 420 4.54 84.49 -60.35
CA GLY A 420 4.82 84.90 -61.73
C GLY A 420 5.75 86.09 -61.83
N HIS A 421 5.81 86.67 -63.02
CA HIS A 421 6.75 87.73 -63.37
C HIS A 421 6.03 88.78 -64.21
N VAL A 422 6.01 90.03 -63.75
CA VAL A 422 5.39 91.14 -64.48
C VAL A 422 6.44 92.13 -64.94
N VAL A 423 6.28 92.63 -66.17
CA VAL A 423 7.07 93.71 -66.76
C VAL A 423 6.15 94.91 -66.93
N VAL A 424 6.40 95.96 -66.16
CA VAL A 424 5.58 97.18 -66.14
C VAL A 424 6.41 98.39 -65.68
N PRO A 425 6.15 99.60 -66.18
CA PRO A 425 6.73 100.81 -65.60
C PRO A 425 6.31 101.01 -64.14
N VAL A 426 7.21 101.55 -63.32
CA VAL A 426 6.93 101.93 -61.93
C VAL A 426 5.81 102.96 -61.91
N GLY A 427 4.89 102.86 -60.94
CA GLY A 427 3.82 103.84 -60.80
C GLY A 427 2.56 103.51 -61.62
N VAL A 428 2.53 102.40 -62.37
CA VAL A 428 1.40 102.00 -63.20
C VAL A 428 0.62 100.84 -62.55
N ILE A 429 -0.72 100.93 -62.56
CA ILE A 429 -1.59 99.80 -62.20
C ILE A 429 -1.45 98.73 -63.28
N PHE A 430 -0.88 97.58 -62.92
CA PHE A 430 -0.48 96.55 -63.88
C PHE A 430 -1.49 95.41 -64.00
N GLY A 431 -2.38 95.25 -63.03
CA GLY A 431 -3.41 94.21 -63.09
C GLY A 431 -4.43 94.31 -61.97
N THR A 432 -5.35 93.35 -61.92
CA THR A 432 -6.39 93.30 -60.88
C THR A 432 -6.71 91.86 -60.47
N ILE A 433 -7.18 91.69 -59.23
CA ILE A 433 -7.71 90.46 -58.66
C ILE A 433 -9.09 90.71 -58.04
N PRO A 434 -9.92 89.67 -57.81
CA PRO A 434 -11.18 89.81 -57.11
C PRO A 434 -11.02 90.47 -55.73
N THR A 435 -11.88 91.43 -55.40
CA THR A 435 -11.86 92.15 -54.12
C THR A 435 -12.06 91.23 -52.91
N THR A 436 -12.70 90.07 -53.11
CA THR A 436 -12.85 89.02 -52.08
C THR A 436 -11.54 88.34 -51.68
N LEU A 437 -10.44 88.64 -52.39
CA LEU A 437 -9.10 88.11 -52.16
C LEU A 437 -8.11 89.18 -51.67
N VAL A 438 -8.61 90.35 -51.27
CA VAL A 438 -7.81 91.45 -50.74
C VAL A 438 -8.17 91.69 -49.28
N PRO A 439 -7.19 91.85 -48.36
CA PRO A 439 -7.48 92.23 -46.99
C PRO A 439 -8.13 93.61 -46.90
N ALA A 440 -8.93 93.82 -45.85
CA ALA A 440 -9.46 95.15 -45.54
C ALA A 440 -8.30 96.15 -45.34
N GLY A 441 -8.37 97.32 -45.97
CA GLY A 441 -7.28 98.31 -46.02
C GLY A 441 -6.29 98.12 -47.18
N GLY A 442 -6.37 97.04 -47.95
CA GLY A 442 -5.37 96.67 -48.94
C GLY A 442 -4.09 96.09 -48.33
N ALA A 443 -3.07 95.87 -49.14
CA ALA A 443 -1.79 95.34 -48.67
C ALA A 443 -0.61 95.97 -49.41
N VAL A 444 0.53 96.07 -48.72
CA VAL A 444 1.81 96.43 -49.33
C VAL A 444 2.84 95.38 -48.93
N ILE A 445 3.46 94.76 -49.93
CA ILE A 445 4.44 93.69 -49.71
C ILE A 445 5.68 93.90 -50.58
N ASN A 446 6.85 93.59 -50.05
CA ASN A 446 8.09 93.64 -50.83
C ASN A 446 8.17 92.46 -51.78
N ILE A 447 8.49 92.74 -53.03
CA ILE A 447 8.74 91.76 -54.09
C ILE A 447 10.15 91.96 -54.66
N SER A 448 10.71 90.93 -55.27
CA SER A 448 12.04 90.99 -55.85
C SER A 448 12.02 91.62 -57.24
N VAL A 449 13.02 92.44 -57.55
CA VAL A 449 13.26 92.97 -58.89
C VAL A 449 13.93 91.88 -59.74
N SER A 450 13.65 91.83 -61.05
CA SER A 450 14.32 90.93 -62.00
C SER A 450 15.39 91.68 -62.82
N GLY A 451 16.44 90.96 -63.24
CA GLY A 451 17.56 91.50 -64.03
C GLY A 451 18.73 92.07 -63.21
N THR A 452 18.49 92.44 -61.95
CA THR A 452 19.49 92.91 -60.97
C THR A 452 19.05 92.53 -59.54
N THR A 453 19.96 92.60 -58.57
CA THR A 453 19.59 92.57 -57.15
C THR A 453 18.79 93.84 -56.79
N GLY A 454 17.69 93.67 -56.06
CA GLY A 454 16.81 94.76 -55.67
C GLY A 454 15.44 94.29 -55.19
N TYR A 455 14.66 95.22 -54.63
CA TYR A 455 13.28 95.00 -54.21
C TYR A 455 12.37 96.14 -54.68
N ALA A 456 11.08 95.87 -54.75
CA ALA A 456 10.03 96.83 -55.05
C ALA A 456 8.82 96.57 -54.15
N LYS A 457 7.95 97.57 -53.98
CA LYS A 457 6.67 97.39 -53.28
C LYS A 457 5.58 96.99 -54.26
N LEU A 458 4.98 95.83 -54.04
CA LEU A 458 3.67 95.48 -54.60
C LEU A 458 2.60 96.10 -53.70
N VAL A 459 1.88 97.08 -54.24
CA VAL A 459 0.71 97.70 -53.60
C VAL A 459 -0.54 97.04 -54.16
N ILE A 460 -1.38 96.56 -53.27
CA ILE A 460 -2.65 95.88 -53.54
C ILE A 460 -3.73 96.76 -52.93
N TYR A 461 -4.49 97.42 -53.78
CA TYR A 461 -5.57 98.32 -53.35
C TYR A 461 -6.82 97.53 -52.97
N GLU A 462 -7.65 98.06 -52.07
CA GLU A 462 -8.92 97.44 -51.64
C GLU A 462 -9.86 97.08 -52.80
N ASN A 463 -9.79 97.83 -53.91
CA ASN A 463 -10.57 97.57 -55.13
C ASN A 463 -10.02 96.42 -55.98
N GLY A 464 -8.94 95.75 -55.56
CA GLY A 464 -8.30 94.66 -56.27
C GLY A 464 -7.18 95.07 -57.23
N ASP A 465 -6.91 96.36 -57.43
CA ASP A 465 -5.85 96.81 -58.35
C ASP A 465 -4.46 96.57 -57.77
N LEU A 466 -3.53 96.21 -58.66
CA LEU A 466 -2.14 95.89 -58.34
C LEU A 466 -1.19 96.90 -58.97
N LYS A 467 -0.24 97.40 -58.18
CA LYS A 467 0.72 98.42 -58.61
C LYS A 467 2.13 98.14 -58.08
N ILE A 468 3.15 98.43 -58.89
CA ILE A 468 4.54 98.41 -58.44
C ILE A 468 5.00 99.84 -58.13
N ASN A 469 5.53 100.04 -56.92
CA ASN A 469 6.06 101.31 -56.42
C ASN A 469 7.41 101.12 -55.72
N ASP A 470 8.10 102.22 -55.44
CA ASP A 470 9.31 102.29 -54.60
C ASP A 470 10.36 101.21 -54.94
N VAL A 471 10.85 101.23 -56.18
CA VAL A 471 11.86 100.29 -56.67
C VAL A 471 13.25 100.71 -56.21
N VAL A 472 13.96 99.79 -55.58
CA VAL A 472 15.37 99.94 -55.19
C VAL A 472 16.15 98.80 -55.84
N ALA A 473 17.10 99.15 -56.70
CA ALA A 473 17.89 98.19 -57.47
C ALA A 473 19.37 98.59 -57.44
N SER A 474 20.25 97.60 -57.37
CA SER A 474 21.71 97.79 -57.41
C SER A 474 22.17 98.45 -58.72
N ASP A 475 21.52 98.11 -59.83
CA ASP A 475 21.64 98.81 -61.12
C ASP A 475 20.24 99.07 -61.69
N SER A 476 19.79 100.34 -61.65
CA SER A 476 18.45 100.71 -62.15
C SER A 476 18.28 100.50 -63.65
N ASN A 477 19.36 100.46 -64.44
CA ASN A 477 19.29 100.24 -65.89
C ASN A 477 19.15 98.75 -66.24
N ALA A 478 19.46 97.86 -65.31
CA ALA A 478 19.37 96.40 -65.49
C ALA A 478 18.02 95.81 -65.04
N VAL A 479 17.06 96.63 -64.63
CA VAL A 479 15.72 96.17 -64.18
C VAL A 479 14.89 95.69 -65.36
N THR A 480 14.51 94.41 -65.34
CA THR A 480 13.72 93.78 -66.42
C THR A 480 12.27 93.45 -66.04
N GLY A 481 11.85 93.67 -64.78
CA GLY A 481 10.52 93.33 -64.27
C GLY A 481 10.52 92.99 -62.77
N TYR A 482 9.46 92.33 -62.30
CA TYR A 482 9.25 92.04 -60.88
C TYR A 482 8.62 90.66 -60.62
N TRP A 483 9.18 89.92 -59.66
CA TRP A 483 8.73 88.57 -59.27
C TRP A 483 7.62 88.63 -58.22
N LEU A 484 6.47 88.04 -58.50
CA LEU A 484 5.28 88.09 -57.65
C LEU A 484 5.18 86.91 -56.68
N ASP A 485 6.25 86.17 -56.39
CA ASP A 485 6.21 84.98 -55.53
C ASP A 485 6.07 85.35 -54.04
N VAL A 486 4.88 85.81 -53.66
CA VAL A 486 4.55 86.30 -52.31
C VAL A 486 3.16 85.83 -51.87
N SER A 487 2.88 85.93 -50.57
CA SER A 487 1.56 85.65 -50.01
C SER A 487 1.11 86.78 -49.10
N ILE A 488 -0.18 87.10 -49.12
CA ILE A 488 -0.81 88.03 -48.18
C ILE A 488 -1.93 87.31 -47.42
N SER A 489 -2.19 87.73 -46.20
CA SER A 489 -3.36 87.28 -45.43
C SER A 489 -4.61 88.06 -45.88
N ILE A 490 -5.75 87.39 -45.97
CA ILE A 490 -7.06 87.96 -46.33
C ILE A 490 -7.96 88.00 -45.10
#